data_AF-S7ZL64-F1
#
_entry.id   AF-S7ZL64-F1
#
_cell.length_a   1.000
_cell.length_b   1.000
_cell.length_c   1.000
_cell.angle_alpha   90.00
_cell.angle_beta   90.00
_cell.angle_gamma   90.00
#
_symmetry.space_group_name_H-M   'P 1'
#
loop_
_entity.id
_entity.type
_entity.pdbx_description
1 polymer ?
#
loop_
_entity_poly.entity_id
_entity_poly.type
_entity_poly.pdbx_seq_one_letter_code
_entity_poly.pdbx_strand_id
1 'polypeptide(L)'
;MGADTESHLSGSDFHHNFKNDDKTIKAGYDFVVSTTETSINDGLRAYLNNSDQPVQYLCFLVDSQGNVDKTITLDELLKLTKNVNPFTTPAGKVDQAVWQPLVDAKFRYGIKLQMGIPPGLQPKDLDIVEFADEDATHVRFRLYCSEVSIIELQIPSGWGSADHTLVLHRQPPGKPWYAEMKVNLKVEDLDTQLNTTYLNNHPTVKKEIKDKLKNLKDTAFSLQQLLYDLDSATLDSTPDFPGLPKGSDVFPLLQKTFSGTWSKSAAEKGLPLVAIAAVAQSNDSSPLVMSDYQRHVSLQKTKDGKNFRTLDYFCLTGNKKLPSNPPLPKFTWNWVVPEDKATKSGTMAINRTTFANYLKDKLVLHAQKYCGHPIVKVTGDDDPLKPHINFFPVRIEYGKDPDKIEVTEKGKDVIHISYEGYGEDKAHSGLFRVYGAVEVWNKYNCSVTFAGSSMTIEQHHVVRFFVQKNLTKDDINAIDRKSTVSYTLQVNDHGSLETVKGKSSDEDKSQRGDRSLFIDTFSGINAVVNSLKSADLAPPKLESINGDKLQSFIFPGSKAFAYKSVNFSDYQDLVCDITYANPS
;
A
#
# COMPACT_ATOMS: atom_id res chain seq x y z
N MET A 1 -36.97 33.84 13.90
CA MET A 1 -35.75 33.86 14.72
C MET A 1 -35.40 32.43 15.07
N GLY A 2 -34.68 31.76 14.18
CA GLY A 2 -34.13 30.42 14.41
C GLY A 2 -32.71 30.49 13.88
N ALA A 3 -31.74 30.51 14.79
CA ALA A 3 -30.34 30.46 14.46
C ALA A 3 -29.96 28.98 14.43
N ASP A 4 -29.80 28.44 13.23
CA ASP A 4 -29.07 27.20 13.01
C ASP A 4 -27.60 27.50 13.28
N THR A 5 -27.06 26.90 14.32
CA THR A 5 -25.63 26.86 14.59
C THR A 5 -24.97 25.97 13.55
N GLU A 6 -24.32 26.60 12.57
CA GLU A 6 -23.28 25.99 11.75
C GLU A 6 -22.19 25.43 12.67
N SER A 7 -22.11 24.11 12.77
CA SER A 7 -20.90 23.44 13.26
C SER A 7 -19.89 23.42 12.12
N HIS A 8 -18.86 24.26 12.23
CA HIS A 8 -17.66 24.16 11.40
C HIS A 8 -17.04 22.76 11.54
N LEU A 9 -17.29 21.90 10.55
CA LEU A 9 -16.57 20.64 10.36
C LEU A 9 -15.24 20.94 9.66
N SER A 10 -14.14 20.78 10.39
CA SER A 10 -12.79 20.84 9.84
C SER A 10 -12.47 19.55 9.07
N GLY A 11 -12.48 19.62 7.74
CA GLY A 11 -11.42 19.14 6.84
C GLY A 11 -10.80 17.73 6.94
N SER A 12 -11.37 16.74 7.64
CA SER A 12 -10.81 15.38 7.65
C SER A 12 -11.87 14.27 7.80
N ASP A 13 -12.94 14.32 7.01
CA ASP A 13 -13.82 13.16 6.84
C ASP A 13 -13.10 12.16 5.92
N PHE A 14 -12.44 11.17 6.51
CA PHE A 14 -11.75 10.08 5.80
C PHE A 14 -12.79 9.17 5.13
N HIS A 15 -13.19 9.50 3.91
CA HIS A 15 -14.17 8.76 3.10
C HIS A 15 -13.60 7.50 2.37
N HIS A 16 -12.40 7.03 2.72
CA HIS A 16 -11.65 6.00 1.97
C HIS A 16 -11.79 4.60 2.57
N ASN A 17 -12.85 3.89 2.20
CA ASN A 17 -13.23 2.69 2.92
C ASN A 17 -13.54 1.58 1.91
N PHE A 18 -13.34 0.33 2.33
CA PHE A 18 -14.08 -0.78 1.74
C PHE A 18 -15.54 -0.54 2.09
N LYS A 19 -16.31 0.14 1.22
CA LYS A 19 -17.74 0.34 1.44
C LYS A 19 -18.40 -1.04 1.52
N ASN A 20 -18.61 -1.57 2.73
CA ASN A 20 -19.21 -2.90 2.95
C ASN A 20 -20.66 -3.00 2.45
N ASP A 21 -21.31 -1.86 2.16
CA ASP A 21 -22.64 -1.81 1.53
C ASP A 21 -22.57 -1.82 -0.01
N ASP A 22 -21.38 -1.63 -0.59
CA ASP A 22 -21.17 -1.71 -2.03
C ASP A 22 -20.95 -3.19 -2.39
N LYS A 23 -22.00 -3.81 -2.95
CA LYS A 23 -22.04 -5.23 -3.40
C LYS A 23 -21.00 -5.58 -4.49
N THR A 24 -20.08 -4.68 -4.76
CA THR A 24 -19.11 -4.64 -5.85
C THR A 24 -17.75 -5.17 -5.42
N ILE A 25 -17.29 -4.92 -4.19
CA ILE A 25 -16.10 -5.58 -3.63
C ILE A 25 -16.50 -6.91 -2.98
N LYS A 26 -16.99 -7.86 -3.79
CA LYS A 26 -17.27 -9.24 -3.32
C LYS A 26 -16.01 -10.07 -3.04
N ALA A 27 -14.85 -9.55 -3.42
CA ALA A 27 -13.64 -10.35 -3.63
C ALA A 27 -12.80 -10.64 -2.37
N GLY A 28 -13.21 -10.19 -1.18
CA GLY A 28 -12.52 -10.56 0.06
C GLY A 28 -11.06 -10.11 0.14
N TYR A 29 -10.72 -8.99 -0.55
CA TYR A 29 -9.41 -8.35 -0.48
C TYR A 29 -9.10 -7.89 0.94
N ASP A 30 -7.84 -8.05 1.33
CA ASP A 30 -7.38 -7.81 2.70
C ASP A 30 -6.83 -6.41 2.89
N PHE A 31 -6.15 -5.88 1.87
CA PHE A 31 -5.72 -4.49 1.85
C PHE A 31 -5.55 -3.99 0.41
N VAL A 32 -5.49 -2.66 0.26
CA VAL A 32 -5.20 -1.98 -1.00
C VAL A 32 -4.04 -1.03 -0.81
N VAL A 33 -3.14 -0.99 -1.79
CA VAL A 33 -2.15 0.09 -1.95
C VAL A 33 -2.51 0.88 -3.20
N SER A 34 -2.87 2.14 -3.03
CA SER A 34 -3.27 3.05 -4.10
C SER A 34 -2.24 4.15 -4.27
N THR A 35 -1.88 4.50 -5.50
CA THR A 35 -0.98 5.62 -5.81
C THR A 35 -1.54 6.47 -6.93
N THR A 36 -1.42 7.79 -6.79
CA THR A 36 -1.92 8.73 -7.80
C THR A 36 -1.10 8.65 -9.09
N GLU A 37 -1.78 8.80 -10.24
CA GLU A 37 -1.12 8.97 -11.54
C GLU A 37 -0.14 10.16 -11.52
N THR A 38 -0.46 11.20 -10.73
CA THR A 38 0.42 12.35 -10.51
C THR A 38 1.76 11.92 -9.90
N SER A 39 1.76 11.11 -8.84
CA SER A 39 3.00 10.65 -8.21
C SER A 39 3.83 9.71 -9.10
N ILE A 40 3.18 8.89 -9.92
CA ILE A 40 3.87 8.07 -10.94
C ILE A 40 4.54 8.98 -11.98
N ASN A 41 3.83 10.00 -12.46
CA ASN A 41 4.39 11.00 -13.36
C ASN A 41 5.52 11.80 -12.74
N ASP A 42 5.46 12.13 -11.45
CA ASP A 42 6.54 12.87 -10.76
C ASP A 42 7.86 12.10 -10.78
N GLY A 43 7.82 10.77 -10.66
CA GLY A 43 8.99 9.91 -10.86
C GLY A 43 9.56 10.00 -12.28
N LEU A 44 8.70 9.94 -13.30
CA LEU A 44 9.11 10.08 -14.70
C LEU A 44 9.61 11.49 -15.03
N ARG A 45 9.01 12.52 -14.44
CA ARG A 45 9.43 13.93 -14.58
C ARG A 45 10.82 14.13 -14.01
N ALA A 46 11.10 13.59 -12.83
CA ALA A 46 12.43 13.62 -12.24
C ALA A 46 13.46 12.88 -13.13
N TYR A 47 13.10 11.72 -13.67
CA TYR A 47 13.94 10.99 -14.62
C TYR A 47 14.26 11.83 -15.88
N LEU A 48 13.24 12.41 -16.53
CA LEU A 48 13.43 13.25 -17.72
C LEU A 48 14.16 14.56 -17.45
N ASN A 49 14.13 15.07 -16.21
CA ASN A 49 14.83 16.29 -15.84
C ASN A 49 16.33 16.06 -15.57
N ASN A 50 16.80 14.81 -15.58
CA ASN A 50 18.21 14.52 -15.40
C ASN A 50 19.04 15.09 -16.56
N SER A 51 20.16 15.75 -16.26
CA SER A 51 21.03 16.39 -17.25
C SER A 51 21.89 15.42 -18.05
N ASP A 52 21.99 14.15 -17.63
CA ASP A 52 22.87 13.14 -18.22
C ASP A 52 22.17 12.27 -19.29
N GLN A 53 21.01 12.70 -19.79
CA GLN A 53 20.24 11.97 -20.77
C GLN A 53 21.01 11.83 -22.10
N PRO A 54 21.13 10.63 -22.67
CA PRO A 54 21.88 10.40 -23.91
C PRO A 54 21.37 11.22 -25.08
N VAL A 55 22.33 11.75 -25.85
CA VAL A 55 22.09 12.45 -27.12
C VAL A 55 22.25 11.47 -28.26
N GLN A 56 21.21 11.31 -29.06
CA GLN A 56 21.20 10.45 -30.23
C GLN A 56 21.33 11.30 -31.50
N TYR A 57 22.14 10.83 -32.43
CA TYR A 57 22.34 11.45 -33.74
C TYR A 57 22.04 10.44 -34.85
N LEU A 58 21.19 10.84 -35.79
CA LEU A 58 20.89 10.09 -37.01
C LEU A 58 21.27 10.94 -38.21
N CYS A 59 22.04 10.38 -39.14
CA CYS A 59 22.42 11.03 -40.38
C CYS A 59 21.84 10.25 -41.55
N PHE A 60 21.17 10.94 -42.47
CA PHE A 60 20.46 10.33 -43.59
C PHE A 60 21.15 10.70 -44.88
N LEU A 61 21.54 9.65 -45.61
CA LEU A 61 22.13 9.75 -46.94
C LEU A 61 21.07 9.43 -47.99
N VAL A 62 21.21 10.03 -49.17
CA VAL A 62 20.26 9.85 -50.27
C VAL A 62 20.88 9.16 -51.49
N ASP A 63 20.02 8.56 -52.31
CA ASP A 63 20.38 7.95 -53.59
C ASP A 63 20.66 9.00 -54.70
N SER A 64 20.82 8.55 -55.94
CA SER A 64 20.95 9.44 -57.12
C SER A 64 19.69 10.22 -57.46
N GLN A 65 18.53 9.80 -56.97
CA GLN A 65 17.21 10.39 -57.21
C GLN A 65 16.83 11.37 -56.09
N GLY A 66 17.61 11.44 -55.01
CA GLY A 66 17.37 12.30 -53.86
C GLY A 66 16.51 11.66 -52.77
N ASN A 67 16.15 10.37 -52.89
CA ASN A 67 15.41 9.66 -51.86
C ASN A 67 16.35 9.17 -50.77
N VAL A 68 15.87 9.14 -49.52
CA VAL A 68 16.64 8.58 -48.39
C VAL A 68 16.93 7.10 -48.65
N ASP A 69 18.22 6.77 -48.77
CA ASP A 69 18.73 5.42 -49.03
C ASP A 69 19.24 4.76 -47.74
N LYS A 70 20.04 5.50 -46.94
CA LYS A 70 20.72 4.96 -45.76
C LYS A 70 20.64 5.89 -44.56
N THR A 71 20.52 5.29 -43.39
CA THR A 71 20.69 5.96 -42.09
C THR A 71 22.00 5.48 -41.47
N ILE A 72 22.87 6.41 -41.10
CA ILE A 72 24.16 6.14 -40.46
C ILE A 72 24.30 6.96 -39.16
N THR A 73 25.25 6.58 -38.32
CA THR A 73 25.63 7.32 -37.11
C THR A 73 26.42 8.59 -37.44
N LEU A 74 26.52 9.52 -36.49
CA LEU A 74 27.38 10.68 -36.64
C LEU A 74 28.85 10.29 -36.83
N ASP A 75 29.36 9.32 -36.08
CA ASP A 75 30.76 8.87 -36.19
C ASP A 75 31.09 8.31 -37.58
N GLU A 76 30.14 7.60 -38.20
CA GLU A 76 30.28 7.12 -39.57
C GLU A 76 30.28 8.29 -40.57
N LEU A 77 29.40 9.27 -40.38
CA LEU A 77 29.38 10.47 -41.22
C LEU A 77 30.72 11.21 -41.13
N LEU A 78 31.25 11.43 -39.92
CA LEU A 78 32.53 12.14 -39.72
C LEU A 78 33.69 11.45 -40.44
N LYS A 79 33.70 10.11 -40.49
CA LYS A 79 34.69 9.34 -41.27
C LYS A 79 34.54 9.59 -42.77
N LEU A 80 33.32 9.62 -43.29
CA LEU A 80 33.04 9.87 -44.71
C LEU A 80 33.38 11.31 -45.12
N THR A 81 33.14 12.27 -44.23
CA THR A 81 33.25 13.70 -44.52
C THR A 81 34.59 14.31 -44.10
N LYS A 82 35.57 13.49 -43.69
CA LYS A 82 36.87 13.96 -43.18
C LYS A 82 36.72 14.95 -42.02
N ASN A 83 35.88 14.60 -41.05
CA ASN A 83 35.54 15.34 -39.83
C ASN A 83 34.67 16.59 -40.00
N VAL A 84 33.96 16.75 -41.13
CA VAL A 84 32.94 17.80 -41.23
C VAL A 84 31.68 17.36 -40.48
N ASN A 85 31.35 18.08 -39.41
CA ASN A 85 30.18 17.83 -38.57
C ASN A 85 29.05 18.84 -38.89
N PRO A 86 27.92 18.40 -39.48
CA PRO A 86 26.82 19.30 -39.81
C PRO A 86 26.10 19.87 -38.57
N PHE A 87 26.17 19.20 -37.42
CA PHE A 87 25.48 19.64 -36.19
C PHE A 87 26.20 20.76 -35.44
N THR A 88 27.51 20.93 -35.67
CA THR A 88 28.30 22.02 -35.07
C THR A 88 28.61 23.13 -36.08
N THR A 89 28.36 22.89 -37.36
CA THR A 89 28.54 23.89 -38.41
C THR A 89 27.42 24.95 -38.33
N PRO A 90 27.74 26.25 -38.39
CA PRO A 90 26.72 27.30 -38.42
C PRO A 90 25.74 27.12 -39.57
N ALA A 91 24.45 27.29 -39.28
CA ALA A 91 23.40 27.31 -40.30
C ALA A 91 23.55 28.54 -41.22
N GLY A 92 23.15 28.39 -42.47
CA GLY A 92 23.31 29.38 -43.52
C GLY A 92 24.15 28.85 -44.68
N LYS A 93 24.59 29.77 -45.54
CA LYS A 93 25.45 29.44 -46.68
C LYS A 93 26.79 28.92 -46.18
N VAL A 94 27.19 27.77 -46.68
CA VAL A 94 28.43 27.08 -46.30
C VAL A 94 29.46 27.19 -47.42
N ASP A 95 30.74 27.17 -47.05
CA ASP A 95 31.85 27.19 -48.01
C ASP A 95 32.11 25.79 -48.60
N GLN A 96 32.96 25.73 -49.62
CA GLN A 96 33.30 24.48 -50.30
C GLN A 96 33.98 23.46 -49.39
N ALA A 97 34.74 23.91 -48.39
CA ALA A 97 35.41 23.01 -47.46
C ALA A 97 34.40 22.22 -46.59
N VAL A 98 33.22 22.80 -46.35
CA VAL A 98 32.12 22.17 -45.62
C VAL A 98 31.15 21.43 -46.54
N TRP A 99 30.66 22.06 -47.61
CA TRP A 99 29.60 21.44 -48.40
C TRP A 99 30.10 20.30 -49.27
N GLN A 100 31.32 20.37 -49.83
CA GLN A 100 31.81 19.34 -50.75
C GLN A 100 31.89 17.96 -50.07
N PRO A 101 32.47 17.80 -48.86
CA PRO A 101 32.48 16.50 -48.18
C PRO A 101 31.09 15.97 -47.85
N LEU A 102 30.13 16.85 -47.50
CA LEU A 102 28.74 16.45 -47.22
C LEU A 102 28.01 15.99 -48.50
N VAL A 103 28.22 16.71 -49.60
CA VAL A 103 27.71 16.37 -50.94
C VAL A 103 28.29 15.04 -51.43
N ASP A 104 29.60 14.85 -51.29
CA ASP A 104 30.30 13.61 -51.69
C ASP A 104 29.81 12.40 -50.88
N ALA A 105 29.54 12.61 -49.58
CA ALA A 105 28.93 11.60 -48.71
C ALA A 105 27.43 11.39 -48.97
N LYS A 106 26.81 12.19 -49.85
CA LYS A 106 25.37 12.24 -50.12
C LYS A 106 24.51 12.51 -48.89
N PHE A 107 25.04 13.26 -47.93
CA PHE A 107 24.31 13.68 -46.74
C PHE A 107 23.17 14.64 -47.11
N ARG A 108 21.97 14.42 -46.55
CA ARG A 108 20.82 15.31 -46.77
C ARG A 108 20.22 15.83 -45.47
N TYR A 109 19.99 14.95 -44.49
CA TYR A 109 19.36 15.31 -43.22
C TYR A 109 20.16 14.76 -42.04
N GLY A 110 20.22 15.51 -40.96
CA GLY A 110 20.71 15.06 -39.67
C GLY A 110 19.67 15.36 -38.58
N ILE A 111 19.36 14.39 -37.74
CA ILE A 111 18.46 14.54 -36.60
C ILE A 111 19.28 14.36 -35.32
N LYS A 112 19.19 15.34 -34.42
CA LYS A 112 19.70 15.27 -33.05
C LYS A 112 18.51 15.20 -32.10
N LEU A 113 18.48 14.19 -31.23
CA LEU A 113 17.42 13.96 -30.26
C LEU A 113 18.01 13.70 -28.88
N GLN A 114 17.52 14.41 -27.87
CA GLN A 114 17.85 14.16 -26.47
C GLN A 114 16.54 14.12 -25.68
N MET A 115 16.25 12.97 -25.05
CA MET A 115 15.06 12.83 -24.20
C MET A 115 15.17 13.77 -22.99
N GLY A 116 14.04 14.32 -22.55
CA GLY A 116 14.00 15.17 -21.38
C GLY A 116 12.86 16.17 -21.37
N ILE A 117 12.94 17.15 -20.47
CA ILE A 117 11.94 18.22 -20.31
C ILE A 117 12.10 19.25 -21.43
N PRO A 118 11.06 19.49 -22.27
CA PRO A 118 11.14 20.44 -23.37
C PRO A 118 11.43 21.89 -22.92
N PRO A 119 12.12 22.68 -23.75
CA PRO A 119 12.51 24.05 -23.41
C PRO A 119 11.27 24.93 -23.25
N GLY A 120 11.28 25.79 -22.22
CA GLY A 120 10.18 26.72 -21.93
C GLY A 120 8.97 26.10 -21.21
N LEU A 121 9.02 24.81 -20.85
CA LEU A 121 8.02 24.15 -20.01
C LEU A 121 8.62 23.79 -18.64
N GLN A 122 7.79 23.80 -17.59
CA GLN A 122 8.18 23.30 -16.28
C GLN A 122 7.83 21.81 -16.18
N PRO A 123 8.61 20.99 -15.45
CA PRO A 123 8.32 19.57 -15.31
C PRO A 123 6.87 19.30 -14.87
N LYS A 124 6.39 20.03 -13.86
CA LYS A 124 5.02 19.88 -13.30
C LYS A 124 3.87 20.05 -14.31
N ASP A 125 4.13 20.71 -15.45
CA ASP A 125 3.12 20.99 -16.48
C ASP A 125 3.03 19.86 -17.52
N LEU A 126 3.82 18.79 -17.38
CA LEU A 126 3.95 17.71 -18.37
C LEU A 126 3.33 16.40 -17.89
N ASP A 127 2.25 15.97 -18.51
CA ASP A 127 1.71 14.62 -18.31
C ASP A 127 2.41 13.63 -19.24
N ILE A 128 3.31 12.82 -18.69
CA ILE A 128 4.13 11.86 -19.43
C ILE A 128 3.34 10.58 -19.68
N VAL A 129 2.65 10.08 -18.66
CA VAL A 129 1.85 8.87 -18.69
C VAL A 129 0.41 9.18 -18.28
N GLU A 130 -0.53 8.63 -19.04
CA GLU A 130 -1.95 8.63 -18.74
C GLU A 130 -2.47 7.19 -18.80
N PHE A 131 -3.09 6.70 -17.72
CA PHE A 131 -3.74 5.40 -17.73
C PHE A 131 -4.98 5.45 -18.61
N ALA A 132 -4.98 4.63 -19.67
CA ALA A 132 -6.01 4.65 -20.71
C ALA A 132 -7.23 3.79 -20.33
N ASP A 133 -6.99 2.67 -19.66
CA ASP A 133 -7.99 1.64 -19.37
C ASP A 133 -8.03 1.31 -17.87
N GLU A 134 -9.18 0.84 -17.39
CA GLU A 134 -9.40 0.48 -15.98
C GLU A 134 -8.59 -0.76 -15.53
N ASP A 135 -8.12 -1.60 -16.45
CA ASP A 135 -7.44 -2.86 -16.11
C ASP A 135 -5.92 -2.72 -15.91
N ALA A 136 -5.38 -1.49 -15.93
CA ALA A 136 -3.94 -1.22 -15.81
C ALA A 136 -3.09 -2.06 -16.80
N THR A 137 -3.59 -2.29 -18.02
CA THR A 137 -2.91 -3.08 -19.06
C THR A 137 -2.13 -2.23 -20.05
N HIS A 138 -2.55 -0.97 -20.22
CA HIS A 138 -1.96 -0.05 -21.18
C HIS A 138 -1.95 1.37 -20.62
N VAL A 139 -0.98 2.15 -21.09
CA VAL A 139 -0.95 3.59 -20.87
C VAL A 139 -0.78 4.32 -22.20
N ARG A 140 -1.26 5.56 -22.23
CA ARG A 140 -0.81 6.55 -23.18
C ARG A 140 0.47 7.18 -22.65
N PHE A 141 1.54 7.13 -23.44
CA PHE A 141 2.86 7.61 -23.10
C PHE A 141 3.28 8.70 -24.07
N ARG A 142 3.67 9.88 -23.56
CA ARG A 142 4.18 11.01 -24.34
C ARG A 142 5.70 11.05 -24.28
N LEU A 143 6.32 10.93 -25.45
CA LEU A 143 7.77 10.89 -25.62
C LEU A 143 8.33 12.31 -25.77
N TYR A 144 8.77 12.90 -24.66
CA TYR A 144 9.32 14.25 -24.64
C TYR A 144 10.84 14.30 -24.82
N CYS A 145 11.31 15.41 -25.38
CA CYS A 145 12.72 15.69 -25.60
C CYS A 145 13.09 17.07 -25.09
N SER A 146 14.22 17.17 -24.38
CA SER A 146 14.81 18.46 -23.99
C SER A 146 15.44 19.17 -25.19
N GLU A 147 15.92 18.41 -26.17
CA GLU A 147 16.42 18.94 -27.43
C GLU A 147 16.00 18.05 -28.60
N VAL A 148 15.36 18.66 -29.60
CA VAL A 148 15.19 18.06 -30.92
C VAL A 148 15.58 19.10 -31.95
N SER A 149 16.50 18.73 -32.83
CA SER A 149 16.88 19.57 -33.96
C SER A 149 17.16 18.76 -35.21
N ILE A 150 16.90 19.40 -36.34
CA ILE A 150 17.10 18.84 -37.67
C ILE A 150 18.03 19.78 -38.42
N ILE A 151 19.13 19.26 -38.95
CA ILE A 151 19.97 19.96 -39.91
C ILE A 151 19.69 19.41 -41.31
N GLU A 152 19.29 20.27 -42.25
CA GLU A 152 19.06 19.94 -43.65
C GLU A 152 20.16 20.57 -44.51
N LEU A 153 20.77 19.79 -45.40
CA LEU A 153 21.59 20.32 -46.49
C LEU A 153 20.69 20.63 -47.69
N GLN A 154 20.41 21.90 -47.91
CA GLN A 154 19.65 22.37 -49.06
C GLN A 154 20.54 22.49 -50.30
N ILE A 155 20.02 21.96 -51.40
CA ILE A 155 20.72 21.83 -52.69
C ILE A 155 19.80 22.40 -53.79
N PRO A 156 19.68 23.74 -53.89
CA PRO A 156 18.66 24.41 -54.73
C PRO A 156 18.79 24.15 -56.24
N SER A 157 19.97 23.76 -56.74
CA SER A 157 20.20 23.52 -58.18
C SER A 157 20.81 22.14 -58.48
N GLY A 158 20.52 21.15 -57.63
CA GLY A 158 21.05 19.78 -57.77
C GLY A 158 22.48 19.60 -57.26
N TRP A 159 22.92 18.34 -57.17
CA TRP A 159 24.16 17.93 -56.48
C TRP A 159 25.47 18.51 -57.04
N GLY A 160 25.46 19.11 -58.24
CA GLY A 160 26.61 19.79 -58.84
C GLY A 160 26.64 21.31 -58.63
N SER A 161 25.69 21.87 -57.88
CA SER A 161 25.67 23.30 -57.53
C SER A 161 26.86 23.66 -56.63
N ALA A 162 27.27 24.94 -56.64
CA ALA A 162 28.21 25.47 -55.63
C ALA A 162 27.47 26.23 -54.50
N ASP A 163 26.16 26.39 -54.62
CA ASP A 163 25.33 27.11 -53.67
C ASP A 163 24.59 26.13 -52.77
N HIS A 164 25.15 25.90 -51.59
CA HIS A 164 24.63 24.99 -50.57
C HIS A 164 24.39 25.73 -49.27
N THR A 165 23.28 25.39 -48.62
CA THR A 165 22.87 25.99 -47.35
C THR A 165 22.56 24.91 -46.35
N LEU A 166 23.07 25.04 -45.13
CA LEU A 166 22.60 24.24 -44.00
C LEU A 166 21.44 24.97 -43.33
N VAL A 167 20.29 24.31 -43.25
CA VAL A 167 19.11 24.85 -42.56
C VAL A 167 18.89 24.09 -41.28
N LEU A 168 18.79 24.82 -40.17
CA LEU A 168 18.59 24.25 -38.85
C LEU A 168 17.15 24.50 -38.37
N HIS A 169 16.40 23.42 -38.20
CA HIS A 169 15.11 23.43 -37.54
C HIS A 169 15.25 22.98 -36.09
N ARG A 170 14.55 23.65 -35.18
CA ARG A 170 14.55 23.34 -33.75
C ARG A 170 13.13 23.35 -33.21
N GLN A 171 12.87 22.53 -32.21
CA GLN A 171 11.63 22.62 -31.45
C GLN A 171 11.48 24.01 -30.83
N PRO A 172 10.33 24.71 -31.02
CA PRO A 172 10.13 26.03 -30.42
C PRO A 172 9.95 25.94 -28.89
N PRO A 173 10.46 26.92 -28.12
CA PRO A 173 10.19 26.98 -26.68
C PRO A 173 8.68 27.02 -26.38
N GLY A 174 8.23 26.22 -25.41
CA GLY A 174 6.83 26.10 -25.02
C GLY A 174 5.93 25.33 -25.99
N LYS A 175 6.45 24.85 -27.13
CA LYS A 175 5.72 24.05 -28.13
C LYS A 175 6.51 22.76 -28.43
N PRO A 176 6.41 21.76 -27.54
CA PRO A 176 7.25 20.58 -27.62
C PRO A 176 6.94 19.76 -28.87
N TRP A 177 7.98 19.16 -29.44
CA TRP A 177 7.84 18.07 -30.40
C TRP A 177 7.77 16.77 -29.60
N TYR A 178 6.65 16.05 -29.68
CA TYR A 178 6.47 14.79 -28.97
C TYR A 178 5.67 13.80 -29.80
N ALA A 179 5.89 12.51 -29.54
CA ALA A 179 5.06 11.43 -30.03
C ALA A 179 4.18 10.91 -28.90
N GLU A 180 2.94 10.54 -29.22
CA GLU A 180 2.04 9.88 -28.29
C GLU A 180 1.90 8.42 -28.68
N MET A 181 2.14 7.53 -27.71
CA MET A 181 2.16 6.09 -27.93
C MET A 181 1.23 5.37 -26.97
N LYS A 182 0.57 4.32 -27.45
CA LYS A 182 -0.07 3.31 -26.62
C LYS A 182 0.99 2.28 -26.25
N VAL A 183 1.30 2.18 -24.96
CA VAL A 183 2.36 1.34 -24.39
C VAL A 183 1.73 0.30 -23.47
N ASN A 184 2.05 -0.98 -23.67
CA ASN A 184 1.57 -2.05 -22.79
C ASN A 184 2.29 -2.00 -21.44
N LEU A 185 1.60 -2.42 -20.39
CA LEU A 185 2.18 -2.66 -19.08
C LEU A 185 2.47 -4.14 -18.90
N LYS A 186 3.74 -4.50 -18.74
CA LYS A 186 4.21 -5.88 -18.68
C LYS A 186 4.67 -6.26 -17.29
N VAL A 187 4.25 -7.44 -16.82
CA VAL A 187 4.76 -8.03 -15.58
C VAL A 187 5.92 -8.95 -15.91
N GLU A 188 7.02 -8.80 -15.18
CA GLU A 188 8.15 -9.71 -15.25
C GLU A 188 8.63 -10.07 -13.84
N ASP A 189 9.33 -11.19 -13.73
CA ASP A 189 10.04 -11.53 -12.51
C ASP A 189 11.20 -10.54 -12.29
N LEU A 190 11.48 -10.27 -11.02
CA LEU A 190 12.60 -9.45 -10.60
C LEU A 190 13.46 -10.24 -9.61
N ASP A 191 14.77 -10.17 -9.77
CA ASP A 191 15.68 -10.81 -8.84
C ASP A 191 15.77 -10.05 -7.51
N THR A 192 16.09 -10.75 -6.43
CA THR A 192 16.19 -10.16 -5.08
C THR A 192 17.34 -9.17 -4.93
N GLN A 193 18.28 -9.12 -5.87
CA GLN A 193 19.33 -8.09 -5.91
C GLN A 193 18.89 -6.82 -6.64
N LEU A 194 17.65 -6.77 -7.14
CA LEU A 194 17.05 -5.63 -7.85
C LEU A 194 17.91 -5.21 -9.04
N ASN A 195 18.32 -6.17 -9.87
CA ASN A 195 19.29 -5.96 -10.94
C ASN A 195 18.61 -5.55 -12.26
N THR A 196 18.14 -4.30 -12.30
CA THR A 196 17.66 -3.67 -13.53
C THR A 196 18.59 -2.53 -13.94
N THR A 197 18.65 -2.20 -15.23
CA THR A 197 19.44 -1.06 -15.73
C THR A 197 19.09 0.22 -14.96
N TYR A 198 17.80 0.49 -14.76
CA TYR A 198 17.32 1.65 -14.01
C TYR A 198 17.82 1.64 -12.56
N LEU A 199 17.58 0.56 -11.79
CA LEU A 199 17.95 0.52 -10.38
C LEU A 199 19.47 0.48 -10.16
N ASN A 200 20.23 -0.06 -11.11
CA ASN A 200 21.70 0.00 -11.07
C ASN A 200 22.23 1.43 -11.26
N ASN A 201 21.55 2.23 -12.09
CA ASN A 201 21.86 3.65 -12.28
C ASN A 201 21.30 4.54 -11.15
N HIS A 202 20.42 4.01 -10.29
CA HIS A 202 19.80 4.74 -9.17
C HIS A 202 20.05 4.04 -7.82
N PRO A 203 21.31 4.01 -7.34
CA PRO A 203 21.71 3.22 -6.18
C PRO A 203 21.01 3.61 -4.88
N THR A 204 20.64 4.89 -4.71
CA THR A 204 19.88 5.36 -3.53
C THR A 204 18.49 4.74 -3.48
N VAL A 205 17.74 4.82 -4.59
CA VAL A 205 16.41 4.20 -4.72
C VAL A 205 16.50 2.69 -4.51
N LYS A 206 17.48 2.05 -5.14
CA LYS A 206 17.76 0.61 -4.98
C LYS A 206 18.02 0.23 -3.52
N LYS A 207 18.79 1.04 -2.79
CA LYS A 207 19.09 0.82 -1.38
C LYS A 207 17.84 0.95 -0.51
N GLU A 208 17.02 1.98 -0.71
CA GLU A 208 15.79 2.19 0.05
C GLU A 208 14.81 1.03 -0.11
N ILE A 209 14.61 0.54 -1.33
CA ILE A 209 13.77 -0.65 -1.58
C ILE A 209 14.36 -1.87 -0.90
N LYS A 210 15.68 -2.12 -1.03
CA LYS A 210 16.35 -3.24 -0.34
C LYS A 210 16.18 -3.16 1.17
N ASP A 211 16.28 -1.96 1.75
CA ASP A 211 16.15 -1.74 3.19
C ASP A 211 14.72 -2.05 3.66
N LYS A 212 13.69 -1.68 2.91
CA LYS A 212 12.30 -2.08 3.19
C LYS A 212 12.09 -3.59 3.04
N LEU A 213 12.62 -4.20 1.97
CA LEU A 213 12.53 -5.66 1.77
C LEU A 213 13.17 -6.49 2.91
N LYS A 214 14.13 -5.93 3.66
CA LYS A 214 14.68 -6.60 4.85
C LYS A 214 13.63 -6.87 5.94
N ASN A 215 12.50 -6.15 5.93
CA ASN A 215 11.40 -6.38 6.88
C ASN A 215 10.63 -7.67 6.57
N LEU A 216 10.82 -8.23 5.38
CA LEU A 216 10.21 -9.49 4.93
C LEU A 216 11.13 -10.69 5.11
N LYS A 217 12.28 -10.57 5.82
CA LYS A 217 13.28 -11.63 5.95
C LYS A 217 12.77 -12.96 6.50
N ASP A 218 11.70 -12.94 7.30
CA ASP A 218 11.09 -14.14 7.86
C ASP A 218 10.14 -14.84 6.88
N THR A 219 9.85 -14.21 5.74
CA THR A 219 8.92 -14.69 4.71
C THR A 219 9.73 -15.00 3.45
N ALA A 220 9.58 -16.20 2.89
CA ALA A 220 10.09 -16.46 1.54
C ALA A 220 9.23 -15.68 0.54
N PHE A 221 9.82 -14.81 -0.29
CA PHE A 221 9.10 -14.04 -1.31
C PHE A 221 9.82 -14.03 -2.66
N SER A 222 9.05 -13.88 -3.73
CA SER A 222 9.54 -13.50 -5.06
C SER A 222 9.23 -12.04 -5.32
N LEU A 223 10.06 -11.38 -6.13
CA LEU A 223 9.79 -10.04 -6.60
C LEU A 223 9.24 -10.10 -8.03
N GLN A 224 8.28 -9.23 -8.28
CA GLN A 224 7.74 -8.95 -9.61
C GLN A 224 7.91 -7.45 -9.88
N GLN A 225 8.08 -7.10 -11.15
CA GLN A 225 8.16 -5.72 -11.61
C GLN A 225 7.08 -5.47 -12.67
N LEU A 226 6.57 -4.24 -12.67
CA LEU A 226 5.68 -3.72 -13.71
C LEU A 226 6.43 -2.72 -14.57
N LEU A 227 6.48 -2.98 -15.88
CA LEU A 227 7.31 -2.26 -16.84
C LEU A 227 6.46 -1.58 -17.91
N TYR A 228 6.98 -0.48 -18.45
CA TYR A 228 6.53 0.09 -19.72
C TYR A 228 7.15 -0.73 -20.87
N ASP A 229 6.34 -1.44 -21.65
CA ASP A 229 6.81 -2.22 -22.79
C ASP A 229 6.83 -1.34 -24.05
N LEU A 230 7.93 -0.58 -24.20
CA LEU A 230 8.14 0.28 -25.38
C LEU A 230 8.34 -0.49 -26.68
N ASP A 231 8.73 -1.77 -26.63
CA ASP A 231 8.98 -2.58 -27.83
C ASP A 231 7.65 -2.97 -28.50
N SER A 232 6.60 -3.15 -27.70
CA SER A 232 5.23 -3.40 -28.16
C SER A 232 4.44 -2.13 -28.52
N ALA A 233 5.02 -0.94 -28.31
CA ALA A 233 4.29 0.30 -28.33
C ALA A 233 3.82 0.71 -29.75
N THR A 234 2.59 1.18 -29.85
CA THR A 234 1.99 1.65 -31.12
C THR A 234 1.73 3.15 -31.06
N LEU A 235 1.82 3.84 -32.19
CA LEU A 235 1.50 5.28 -32.27
C LEU A 235 0.00 5.48 -32.03
N ASP A 236 -0.35 6.30 -31.03
CA ASP A 236 -1.74 6.66 -30.71
C ASP A 236 -2.22 7.84 -31.58
N SER A 237 -1.29 8.73 -31.95
CA SER A 237 -1.53 9.83 -32.89
C SER A 237 -0.30 10.16 -33.73
N THR A 238 -0.52 10.79 -34.88
CA THR A 238 0.56 11.33 -35.71
C THR A 238 1.27 12.46 -34.95
N PRO A 239 2.58 12.36 -34.69
CA PRO A 239 3.34 13.44 -34.04
C PRO A 239 3.22 14.74 -34.83
N ASP A 240 2.97 15.84 -34.13
CA ASP A 240 3.02 17.18 -34.70
C ASP A 240 4.40 17.81 -34.42
N PHE A 241 4.93 18.54 -35.39
CA PHE A 241 6.23 19.19 -35.31
C PHE A 241 6.11 20.68 -35.63
N PRO A 242 5.51 21.49 -34.71
CA PRO A 242 5.32 22.92 -34.92
C PRO A 242 6.62 23.63 -35.30
N GLY A 243 6.56 24.44 -36.36
CA GLY A 243 7.73 25.17 -36.87
C GLY A 243 8.48 24.47 -38.00
N LEU A 244 8.16 23.22 -38.33
CA LEU A 244 8.58 22.63 -39.60
C LEU A 244 7.72 23.15 -40.77
N PRO A 245 8.32 23.46 -41.93
CA PRO A 245 7.55 23.84 -43.12
C PRO A 245 6.55 22.75 -43.53
N LYS A 246 5.32 23.15 -43.87
CA LYS A 246 4.30 22.22 -44.39
C LYS A 246 4.80 21.57 -45.68
N GLY A 247 4.65 20.24 -45.77
CA GLY A 247 5.09 19.47 -46.93
C GLY A 247 6.60 19.22 -46.99
N SER A 248 7.35 19.51 -45.92
CA SER A 248 8.77 19.17 -45.86
C SER A 248 8.99 17.65 -45.90
N ASP A 249 9.91 17.20 -46.74
CA ASP A 249 10.31 15.79 -46.87
C ASP A 249 10.92 15.21 -45.57
N VAL A 250 11.30 16.07 -44.62
CA VAL A 250 11.83 15.63 -43.32
C VAL A 250 10.75 15.19 -42.34
N PHE A 251 9.51 15.63 -42.54
CA PHE A 251 8.38 15.26 -41.68
C PHE A 251 8.16 13.73 -41.61
N PRO A 252 8.00 13.00 -42.72
CA PRO A 252 7.82 11.54 -42.68
C PRO A 252 9.05 10.82 -42.09
N LEU A 253 10.24 11.39 -42.25
CA LEU A 253 11.48 10.83 -41.71
C LEU A 253 11.52 10.92 -40.19
N LEU A 254 11.18 12.09 -39.64
CA LEU A 254 11.10 12.30 -38.20
C LEU A 254 10.01 11.41 -37.60
N GLN A 255 8.83 11.35 -38.22
CA GLN A 255 7.75 10.47 -37.78
C GLN A 255 8.17 9.00 -37.73
N LYS A 256 8.92 8.51 -38.73
CA LYS A 256 9.41 7.13 -38.78
C LYS A 256 10.46 6.81 -37.71
N THR A 257 11.29 7.78 -37.33
CA THR A 257 12.50 7.53 -36.52
C THR A 257 12.41 7.99 -35.08
N PHE A 258 11.53 8.93 -34.76
CA PHE A 258 11.43 9.58 -33.45
C PHE A 258 11.24 8.57 -32.32
N SER A 259 10.17 7.78 -32.36
CA SER A 259 9.83 6.84 -31.28
C SER A 259 10.90 5.77 -31.07
N GLY A 260 11.39 5.15 -32.15
CA GLY A 260 12.43 4.12 -32.04
C GLY A 260 13.75 4.66 -31.48
N THR A 261 14.13 5.89 -31.85
CA THR A 261 15.34 6.56 -31.32
C THR A 261 15.18 6.89 -29.85
N TRP A 262 14.01 7.40 -29.46
CA TRP A 262 13.69 7.71 -28.08
C TRP A 262 13.71 6.44 -27.21
N SER A 263 13.07 5.36 -27.66
CA SER A 263 13.05 4.07 -26.94
C SER A 263 14.44 3.48 -26.76
N LYS A 264 15.29 3.54 -27.80
CA LYS A 264 16.69 3.12 -27.71
C LYS A 264 17.44 3.93 -26.65
N SER A 265 17.27 5.24 -26.65
CA SER A 265 17.86 6.15 -25.66
C SER A 265 17.41 5.77 -24.23
N ALA A 266 16.11 5.52 -24.05
CA ALA A 266 15.55 5.12 -22.76
C ALA A 266 16.08 3.76 -22.27
N ALA A 267 16.37 2.82 -23.17
CA ALA A 267 16.96 1.53 -22.83
C ALA A 267 18.41 1.63 -22.30
N GLU A 268 19.20 2.61 -22.77
CA GLU A 268 20.60 2.82 -22.33
C GLU A 268 20.70 3.18 -20.84
N LYS A 269 19.77 4.01 -20.34
CA LYS A 269 19.71 4.42 -18.93
C LYS A 269 18.76 3.57 -18.09
N GLY A 270 17.86 2.84 -18.76
CA GLY A 270 16.76 2.09 -18.15
C GLY A 270 15.63 3.03 -17.72
N LEU A 271 14.40 2.73 -18.14
CA LEU A 271 13.22 3.46 -17.69
C LEU A 271 12.90 3.17 -16.21
N PRO A 272 12.36 4.15 -15.48
CA PRO A 272 11.72 3.89 -14.18
C PRO A 272 10.67 2.79 -14.29
N LEU A 273 10.66 1.88 -13.33
CA LEU A 273 9.64 0.83 -13.27
C LEU A 273 8.32 1.46 -12.76
N VAL A 274 7.18 0.96 -13.26
CA VAL A 274 5.86 1.42 -12.80
C VAL A 274 5.65 1.02 -11.34
N ALA A 275 6.07 -0.19 -10.96
CA ALA A 275 6.06 -0.66 -9.58
C ALA A 275 6.91 -1.92 -9.39
N ILE A 276 7.19 -2.23 -8.13
CA ILE A 276 7.73 -3.53 -7.69
C ILE A 276 6.74 -4.14 -6.69
N ALA A 277 6.50 -5.45 -6.78
CA ALA A 277 5.67 -6.20 -5.83
C ALA A 277 6.47 -7.38 -5.25
N ALA A 278 6.38 -7.59 -3.94
CA ALA A 278 6.95 -8.73 -3.23
C ALA A 278 5.82 -9.70 -2.85
N VAL A 279 5.80 -10.89 -3.46
CA VAL A 279 4.75 -11.89 -3.24
C VAL A 279 5.32 -13.06 -2.45
N ALA A 280 4.66 -13.44 -1.36
CA ALA A 280 5.10 -14.57 -0.56
C ALA A 280 5.05 -15.89 -1.36
N GLN A 281 6.12 -16.70 -1.25
CA GLN A 281 6.25 -18.01 -1.89
C GLN A 281 5.92 -19.17 -0.94
N SER A 282 6.13 -18.98 0.37
CA SER A 282 5.83 -19.99 1.39
C SER A 282 4.36 -19.95 1.80
N ASN A 283 3.87 -21.03 2.41
CA ASN A 283 2.62 -21.05 3.18
C ASN A 283 2.78 -20.22 4.48
N ASP A 284 3.10 -18.94 4.36
CA ASP A 284 3.16 -18.03 5.50
C ASP A 284 1.72 -17.66 5.88
N SER A 285 1.20 -18.32 6.92
CA SER A 285 -0.15 -18.07 7.43
C SER A 285 -0.26 -16.75 8.21
N SER A 286 0.80 -15.93 8.25
CA SER A 286 0.74 -14.61 8.88
C SER A 286 -0.37 -13.77 8.23
N PRO A 287 -1.31 -13.24 9.02
CA PRO A 287 -2.53 -12.60 8.50
C PRO A 287 -2.29 -11.26 7.78
N LEU A 288 -1.04 -10.77 7.75
CA LEU A 288 -0.64 -9.51 7.11
C LEU A 288 0.48 -9.71 6.07
N VAL A 289 0.72 -10.94 5.62
CA VAL A 289 1.70 -11.24 4.57
C VAL A 289 1.00 -11.40 3.23
N MET A 290 1.43 -10.63 2.22
CA MET A 290 0.80 -10.63 0.89
C MET A 290 1.07 -11.96 0.16
N SER A 291 0.00 -12.68 -0.16
CA SER A 291 0.05 -13.97 -0.86
C SER A 291 -0.34 -13.87 -2.34
N ASP A 292 -1.14 -12.87 -2.71
CA ASP A 292 -1.56 -12.64 -4.10
C ASP A 292 -2.08 -11.20 -4.28
N TYR A 293 -2.13 -10.68 -5.51
CA TYR A 293 -2.63 -9.33 -5.78
C TYR A 293 -3.11 -9.12 -7.23
N GLN A 294 -4.06 -8.20 -7.40
CA GLN A 294 -4.53 -7.74 -8.71
C GLN A 294 -4.38 -6.22 -8.83
N ARG A 295 -4.16 -5.73 -10.04
CA ARG A 295 -4.09 -4.29 -10.35
C ARG A 295 -5.39 -3.76 -10.95
N HIS A 296 -5.67 -2.49 -10.67
CA HIS A 296 -6.78 -1.73 -11.25
C HIS A 296 -6.39 -0.26 -11.40
N VAL A 297 -7.07 0.44 -12.31
CA VAL A 297 -7.05 1.90 -12.38
C VAL A 297 -8.42 2.43 -12.02
N SER A 298 -8.50 3.10 -10.87
CA SER A 298 -9.73 3.83 -10.51
C SER A 298 -9.73 5.21 -11.15
N LEU A 299 -10.89 5.61 -11.70
CA LEU A 299 -11.10 6.89 -12.36
C LEU A 299 -12.18 7.69 -11.65
N GLN A 300 -11.81 8.92 -11.27
CA GLN A 300 -12.75 9.91 -10.75
C GLN A 300 -12.69 11.18 -11.58
N LYS A 301 -13.86 11.79 -11.82
CA LYS A 301 -13.94 13.13 -12.39
C LYS A 301 -13.81 14.18 -11.29
N THR A 302 -12.89 15.12 -11.48
CA THR A 302 -12.75 16.28 -10.60
C THR A 302 -13.90 17.27 -10.81
N LYS A 303 -14.07 18.24 -9.89
CA LYS A 303 -15.09 19.30 -10.00
C LYS A 303 -14.94 20.13 -11.28
N ASP A 304 -13.73 20.28 -11.80
CA ASP A 304 -13.42 20.96 -13.07
C ASP A 304 -13.50 20.04 -14.31
N GLY A 305 -14.02 18.81 -14.17
CA GLY A 305 -14.27 17.87 -15.26
C GLY A 305 -13.04 17.09 -15.75
N LYS A 306 -11.87 17.29 -15.12
CA LYS A 306 -10.64 16.56 -15.43
C LYS A 306 -10.67 15.15 -14.86
N ASN A 307 -9.89 14.28 -15.48
CA ASN A 307 -9.70 12.92 -14.97
C ASN A 307 -8.68 12.94 -13.84
N PHE A 308 -9.01 12.25 -12.75
CA PHE A 308 -8.09 11.95 -11.66
C PHE A 308 -8.04 10.43 -11.51
N ARG A 309 -6.84 9.87 -11.58
CA ARG A 309 -6.62 8.42 -11.65
C ARG A 309 -5.69 7.95 -10.56
N THR A 310 -5.96 6.76 -10.04
CA THR A 310 -5.07 6.03 -9.14
C THR A 310 -4.76 4.66 -9.73
N LEU A 311 -3.52 4.21 -9.58
CA LEU A 311 -3.14 2.83 -9.79
C LEU A 311 -3.24 2.10 -8.45
N ASP A 312 -4.11 1.10 -8.41
CA ASP A 312 -4.50 0.40 -7.19
C ASP A 312 -4.05 -1.06 -7.24
N TYR A 313 -3.47 -1.51 -6.15
CA TYR A 313 -3.05 -2.90 -5.91
C TYR A 313 -3.96 -3.49 -4.86
N PHE A 314 -4.90 -4.34 -5.28
CA PHE A 314 -5.80 -5.08 -4.40
C PHE A 314 -5.13 -6.37 -3.98
N CYS A 315 -4.86 -6.50 -2.68
CA CYS A 315 -3.98 -7.54 -2.14
C CYS A 315 -4.75 -8.54 -1.27
N LEU A 316 -4.31 -9.78 -1.31
CA LEU A 316 -4.76 -10.88 -0.48
C LEU A 316 -3.62 -11.34 0.45
N THR A 317 -3.98 -11.85 1.63
CA THR A 317 -3.06 -12.29 2.66
C THR A 317 -3.37 -13.71 3.15
N GLY A 318 -2.44 -14.31 3.91
CA GLY A 318 -2.69 -15.57 4.61
C GLY A 318 -2.94 -16.75 3.67
N ASN A 319 -2.13 -16.87 2.62
CA ASN A 319 -2.19 -17.93 1.59
C ASN A 319 -3.46 -17.94 0.72
N LYS A 320 -4.27 -16.87 0.76
CA LYS A 320 -5.37 -16.67 -0.19
C LYS A 320 -4.81 -16.46 -1.59
N LYS A 321 -5.52 -16.96 -2.60
CA LYS A 321 -5.21 -16.77 -4.02
C LYS A 321 -6.36 -16.09 -4.73
N LEU A 322 -6.04 -15.33 -5.77
CA LEU A 322 -7.06 -14.76 -6.65
C LEU A 322 -7.82 -15.89 -7.36
N PRO A 323 -9.15 -15.76 -7.51
CA PRO A 323 -9.90 -16.61 -8.41
C PRO A 323 -9.44 -16.38 -9.85
N SER A 324 -9.62 -17.37 -10.75
CA SER A 324 -9.09 -17.32 -12.12
C SER A 324 -9.63 -16.18 -12.99
N ASN A 325 -10.77 -15.60 -12.63
CA ASN A 325 -11.33 -14.37 -13.22
C ASN A 325 -11.80 -13.47 -12.07
N PRO A 326 -10.91 -12.71 -11.43
CA PRO A 326 -11.29 -11.90 -10.28
C PRO A 326 -12.15 -10.72 -10.76
N PRO A 327 -13.43 -10.65 -10.34
CA PRO A 327 -14.29 -9.55 -10.72
C PRO A 327 -13.88 -8.33 -9.91
N LEU A 328 -13.14 -7.41 -10.52
CA LEU A 328 -13.03 -6.05 -9.99
C LEU A 328 -14.21 -5.24 -10.51
N PRO A 329 -14.95 -4.57 -9.62
CA PRO A 329 -15.97 -3.66 -10.07
C PRO A 329 -15.36 -2.40 -10.66
N LYS A 330 -16.12 -1.72 -11.52
CA LYS A 330 -15.77 -0.37 -11.95
C LYS A 330 -15.97 0.59 -10.78
N PHE A 331 -14.90 1.15 -10.23
CA PHE A 331 -15.00 2.16 -9.19
C PHE A 331 -15.33 3.53 -9.80
N THR A 332 -16.33 4.20 -9.23
CA THR A 332 -16.67 5.60 -9.57
C THR A 332 -16.00 6.61 -8.62
N TRP A 333 -15.13 6.10 -7.75
CA TRP A 333 -14.45 6.83 -6.67
C TRP A 333 -13.02 6.31 -6.55
N ASN A 334 -12.12 7.10 -5.94
CA ASN A 334 -10.72 6.74 -5.73
C ASN A 334 -10.37 6.71 -4.22
N TRP A 335 -9.35 5.91 -3.87
CA TRP A 335 -8.77 5.85 -2.51
C TRP A 335 -8.02 7.11 -2.10
N VAL A 336 -7.71 7.97 -3.07
CA VAL A 336 -7.22 9.34 -2.87
C VAL A 336 -8.24 10.24 -3.57
N VAL A 337 -8.69 11.31 -2.91
CA VAL A 337 -9.55 12.29 -3.58
C VAL A 337 -8.72 13.35 -4.30
N PRO A 338 -9.23 13.97 -5.39
CA PRO A 338 -8.50 14.95 -6.17
C PRO A 338 -7.99 16.16 -5.36
N GLU A 339 -8.73 16.56 -4.32
CA GLU A 339 -8.37 17.65 -3.42
C GLU A 339 -7.07 17.39 -2.64
N ASP A 340 -6.78 16.11 -2.36
CA ASP A 340 -5.63 15.71 -1.56
C ASP A 340 -4.36 15.43 -2.37
N LYS A 341 -4.42 15.56 -3.70
CA LYS A 341 -3.29 15.25 -4.60
C LYS A 341 -2.00 16.03 -4.28
N ALA A 342 -2.13 17.19 -3.65
CA ALA A 342 -1.00 18.04 -3.27
C ALA A 342 -0.40 17.64 -1.92
N THR A 343 -1.11 16.87 -1.10
CA THR A 343 -0.73 16.57 0.28
C THR A 343 -0.38 15.10 0.48
N LYS A 344 -0.83 14.18 -0.38
CA LYS A 344 -0.46 12.75 -0.34
C LYS A 344 -0.23 12.17 -1.72
N SER A 345 0.65 11.18 -1.78
CA SER A 345 1.02 10.47 -3.01
C SER A 345 0.14 9.25 -3.27
N GLY A 346 -0.49 8.73 -2.22
CA GLY A 346 -1.26 7.49 -2.25
C GLY A 346 -1.95 7.22 -0.91
N THR A 347 -2.57 6.05 -0.82
CA THR A 347 -3.24 5.55 0.39
C THR A 347 -2.99 4.05 0.50
N MET A 348 -2.76 3.55 1.72
CA MET A 348 -2.94 2.14 2.06
C MET A 348 -4.21 2.01 2.89
N ALA A 349 -5.09 1.09 2.53
CA ALA A 349 -6.28 0.76 3.31
C ALA A 349 -6.30 -0.73 3.64
N ILE A 350 -6.45 -1.09 4.90
CA ILE A 350 -6.57 -2.48 5.37
C ILE A 350 -8.02 -2.70 5.80
N ASN A 351 -8.62 -3.78 5.28
CA ASN A 351 -9.98 -4.14 5.60
C ASN A 351 -10.15 -4.34 7.12
N ARG A 352 -11.24 -3.82 7.68
CA ARG A 352 -11.57 -3.96 9.11
C ARG A 352 -11.43 -5.39 9.61
N THR A 353 -11.88 -6.37 8.82
CA THR A 353 -11.95 -7.78 9.23
C THR A 353 -10.56 -8.39 9.24
N THR A 354 -9.71 -8.03 8.28
CA THR A 354 -8.30 -8.45 8.23
C THR A 354 -7.56 -7.91 9.45
N PHE A 355 -7.68 -6.61 9.73
CA PHE A 355 -7.03 -6.00 10.87
C PHE A 355 -7.58 -6.50 12.21
N ALA A 356 -8.89 -6.69 12.32
CA ALA A 356 -9.53 -7.25 13.51
C ALA A 356 -9.11 -8.70 13.77
N ASN A 357 -8.98 -9.53 12.73
CA ASN A 357 -8.49 -10.90 12.88
C ASN A 357 -7.04 -10.94 13.37
N TYR A 358 -6.18 -10.05 12.87
CA TYR A 358 -4.81 -9.91 13.38
C TYR A 358 -4.78 -9.62 14.89
N LEU A 359 -5.66 -8.73 15.37
CA LEU A 359 -5.76 -8.42 16.80
C LEU A 359 -6.39 -9.55 17.60
N LYS A 360 -7.47 -10.15 17.08
CA LYS A 360 -8.21 -11.25 17.69
C LYS A 360 -7.27 -12.40 18.07
N ASP A 361 -6.38 -12.81 17.17
CA ASP A 361 -5.47 -13.93 17.42
C ASP A 361 -4.55 -13.68 18.64
N LYS A 362 -4.13 -12.43 18.85
CA LYS A 362 -3.36 -12.02 20.05
C LYS A 362 -4.24 -11.98 21.31
N LEU A 363 -5.48 -11.52 21.18
CA LEU A 363 -6.41 -11.36 22.30
C LEU A 363 -6.96 -12.70 22.80
N VAL A 364 -7.16 -13.68 21.92
CA VAL A 364 -7.61 -15.04 22.30
C VAL A 364 -6.59 -15.71 23.21
N LEU A 365 -5.30 -15.66 22.86
CA LEU A 365 -4.23 -16.20 23.70
C LEU A 365 -4.16 -15.53 25.08
N HIS A 366 -4.51 -14.25 25.15
CA HIS A 366 -4.60 -13.56 26.43
C HIS A 366 -5.86 -13.94 27.21
N ALA A 367 -7.01 -14.05 26.54
CA ALA A 367 -8.29 -14.41 27.15
C ALA A 367 -8.26 -15.80 27.81
N GLN A 368 -7.57 -16.77 27.21
CA GLN A 368 -7.40 -18.13 27.75
C GLN A 368 -6.89 -18.16 29.20
N LYS A 369 -6.14 -17.13 29.64
CA LYS A 369 -5.65 -17.00 31.02
C LYS A 369 -6.77 -16.81 32.04
N TYR A 370 -7.94 -16.34 31.62
CA TYR A 370 -9.11 -16.08 32.48
C TYR A 370 -10.28 -17.05 32.21
N CYS A 371 -10.25 -17.72 31.05
CA CYS A 371 -11.17 -18.79 30.71
C CYS A 371 -10.82 -20.05 31.52
N GLY A 372 -11.61 -20.35 32.55
CA GLY A 372 -11.34 -21.46 33.45
C GLY A 372 -12.58 -22.15 33.96
N HIS A 373 -12.53 -23.48 34.02
CA HIS A 373 -13.63 -24.32 34.47
C HIS A 373 -13.57 -24.51 36.00
N PRO A 374 -14.61 -24.12 36.75
CA PRO A 374 -14.66 -24.37 38.19
C PRO A 374 -14.89 -25.84 38.50
N ILE A 375 -14.05 -26.41 39.37
CA ILE A 375 -14.19 -27.75 39.93
C ILE A 375 -14.53 -27.58 41.41
N VAL A 376 -15.71 -28.06 41.77
CA VAL A 376 -16.26 -28.01 43.12
C VAL A 376 -16.57 -29.43 43.59
N LYS A 377 -16.44 -29.66 44.90
CA LYS A 377 -16.80 -30.93 45.50
C LYS A 377 -17.34 -30.75 46.91
N VAL A 378 -18.47 -31.38 47.18
CA VAL A 378 -19.17 -31.42 48.46
C VAL A 378 -19.48 -32.88 48.78
N THR A 379 -19.15 -33.35 49.98
CA THR A 379 -19.53 -34.70 50.43
C THR A 379 -20.25 -34.64 51.76
N GLY A 380 -21.11 -35.62 52.01
CA GLY A 380 -21.71 -35.85 53.31
C GLY A 380 -21.09 -37.07 53.97
N ASP A 381 -20.91 -37.03 55.29
CA ASP A 381 -20.54 -38.20 56.05
C ASP A 381 -21.76 -39.10 56.28
N ASP A 382 -21.56 -40.41 56.20
CA ASP A 382 -22.61 -41.41 56.38
C ASP A 382 -22.94 -41.70 57.86
N ASP A 383 -22.31 -40.99 58.82
CA ASP A 383 -22.62 -41.15 60.25
C ASP A 383 -24.05 -40.62 60.55
N PRO A 384 -24.99 -41.52 60.90
CA PRO A 384 -26.38 -41.13 61.12
C PRO A 384 -26.60 -40.26 62.37
N LEU A 385 -25.64 -40.23 63.32
CA LEU A 385 -25.74 -39.53 64.60
C LEU A 385 -24.86 -38.28 64.68
N LYS A 386 -23.89 -38.12 63.77
CA LYS A 386 -23.03 -36.94 63.67
C LYS A 386 -22.94 -36.45 62.22
N PRO A 387 -24.05 -35.93 61.65
CA PRO A 387 -24.06 -35.49 60.26
C PRO A 387 -23.07 -34.34 60.05
N HIS A 388 -22.18 -34.51 59.07
CA HIS A 388 -21.21 -33.50 58.68
C HIS A 388 -21.20 -33.38 57.16
N ILE A 389 -21.25 -32.14 56.67
CA ILE A 389 -20.94 -31.83 55.26
C ILE A 389 -19.51 -31.35 55.14
N ASN A 390 -18.75 -32.01 54.30
CA ASN A 390 -17.36 -31.69 53.97
C ASN A 390 -17.32 -30.93 52.64
N PHE A 391 -16.73 -29.74 52.69
CA PHE A 391 -16.51 -28.91 51.50
C PHE A 391 -15.04 -29.00 51.13
N PHE A 392 -14.76 -29.40 49.89
CA PHE A 392 -13.39 -29.48 49.40
C PHE A 392 -12.93 -28.13 48.84
N PRO A 393 -11.61 -27.89 48.76
CA PRO A 393 -11.07 -26.75 48.04
C PRO A 393 -11.64 -26.65 46.63
N VAL A 394 -12.29 -25.52 46.34
CA VAL A 394 -12.63 -25.17 44.97
C VAL A 394 -11.32 -25.08 44.18
N ARG A 395 -11.35 -25.47 42.91
CA ARG A 395 -10.24 -25.24 41.98
C ARG A 395 -10.81 -24.65 40.71
N ILE A 396 -10.05 -23.80 40.03
CA ILE A 396 -10.42 -23.31 38.70
C ILE A 396 -9.31 -23.72 37.74
N GLU A 397 -9.65 -24.52 36.73
CA GLU A 397 -8.73 -24.94 35.69
C GLU A 397 -8.75 -23.96 34.53
N TYR A 398 -7.85 -22.97 34.57
CA TYR A 398 -7.64 -21.97 33.52
C TYR A 398 -6.96 -22.54 32.27
N GLY A 399 -6.97 -21.77 31.18
CA GLY A 399 -6.38 -22.16 29.89
C GLY A 399 -7.38 -22.79 28.93
N LYS A 400 -8.68 -22.64 29.18
CA LYS A 400 -9.73 -23.08 28.23
C LYS A 400 -9.86 -22.07 27.09
N ASP A 401 -10.32 -22.53 25.94
CA ASP A 401 -10.69 -21.63 24.85
C ASP A 401 -11.95 -20.82 25.24
N PRO A 402 -12.07 -19.56 24.79
CA PRO A 402 -13.31 -18.82 24.92
C PRO A 402 -14.49 -19.51 24.22
N ASP A 403 -15.69 -19.40 24.78
CA ASP A 403 -16.89 -20.03 24.21
C ASP A 403 -17.37 -19.34 22.93
N LYS A 404 -17.19 -18.02 22.87
CA LYS A 404 -17.57 -17.20 21.71
C LYS A 404 -16.44 -16.24 21.35
N ILE A 405 -16.10 -16.23 20.07
CA ILE A 405 -15.17 -15.27 19.45
C ILE A 405 -15.86 -14.74 18.20
N GLU A 406 -16.15 -13.45 18.18
CA GLU A 406 -16.86 -12.79 17.08
C GLU A 406 -16.07 -11.58 16.60
N VAL A 407 -15.93 -11.46 15.28
CA VAL A 407 -15.51 -10.22 14.61
C VAL A 407 -16.74 -9.70 13.89
N THR A 408 -17.20 -8.50 14.25
CA THR A 408 -18.43 -7.93 13.68
C THR A 408 -18.18 -7.41 12.26
N GLU A 409 -19.20 -7.48 11.41
CA GLU A 409 -19.10 -7.02 10.01
C GLU A 409 -19.20 -5.49 9.87
N LYS A 410 -19.82 -4.81 10.84
CA LYS A 410 -20.06 -3.36 10.83
C LYS A 410 -20.11 -2.77 12.23
N GLY A 411 -19.96 -1.45 12.32
CA GLY A 411 -20.03 -0.71 13.57
C GLY A 411 -18.68 -0.60 14.28
N LYS A 412 -18.67 0.26 15.30
CA LYS A 412 -17.46 0.63 16.05
C LYS A 412 -16.97 -0.49 16.96
N ASP A 413 -17.85 -1.34 17.46
CA ASP A 413 -17.48 -2.53 18.23
C ASP A 413 -17.11 -3.63 17.25
N VAL A 414 -15.85 -4.06 17.28
CA VAL A 414 -15.23 -4.85 16.21
C VAL A 414 -14.96 -6.29 16.63
N ILE A 415 -14.56 -6.51 17.89
CA ILE A 415 -14.23 -7.84 18.41
C ILE A 415 -14.99 -8.07 19.71
N HIS A 416 -15.56 -9.27 19.85
CA HIS A 416 -16.16 -9.75 21.10
C HIS A 416 -15.64 -11.16 21.42
N ILE A 417 -15.08 -11.31 22.62
CA ILE A 417 -14.64 -12.59 23.15
C ILE A 417 -15.36 -12.80 24.48
N SER A 418 -16.01 -13.94 24.66
CA SER A 418 -16.68 -14.26 25.92
C SER A 418 -16.47 -15.72 26.33
N TYR A 419 -16.48 -15.95 27.63
CA TYR A 419 -16.38 -17.26 28.27
C TYR A 419 -17.28 -17.32 29.50
N GLU A 420 -17.93 -18.45 29.71
CA GLU A 420 -18.70 -18.78 30.90
C GLU A 420 -18.41 -20.23 31.36
N GLY A 421 -17.68 -20.33 32.46
CA GLY A 421 -17.47 -21.58 33.19
C GLY A 421 -18.43 -21.68 34.38
N TYR A 422 -18.98 -22.88 34.58
CA TYR A 422 -19.86 -23.17 35.71
C TYR A 422 -19.48 -24.51 36.35
N GLY A 423 -19.49 -24.55 37.68
CA GLY A 423 -19.35 -25.78 38.45
C GLY A 423 -20.29 -25.77 39.65
N GLU A 424 -20.97 -26.89 39.87
CA GLU A 424 -21.85 -27.12 41.02
C GLU A 424 -21.59 -28.48 41.66
N ASP A 425 -21.76 -28.56 42.98
CA ASP A 425 -21.88 -29.84 43.68
C ASP A 425 -22.72 -29.66 44.94
N LYS A 426 -23.43 -30.73 45.33
CA LYS A 426 -24.33 -30.75 46.47
C LYS A 426 -24.32 -32.11 47.15
N ALA A 427 -24.42 -32.10 48.47
CA ALA A 427 -24.49 -33.32 49.26
C ALA A 427 -25.49 -33.23 50.41
N HIS A 428 -25.90 -34.40 50.88
CA HIS A 428 -26.67 -34.57 52.10
C HIS A 428 -25.92 -35.47 53.09
N SER A 429 -26.10 -35.27 54.39
CA SER A 429 -25.50 -36.13 55.44
C SER A 429 -26.50 -36.46 56.55
N GLY A 430 -26.44 -37.72 57.01
CA GLY A 430 -27.15 -38.30 58.16
C GLY A 430 -28.69 -38.30 58.10
N LEU A 431 -29.31 -38.76 59.20
CA LEU A 431 -30.77 -38.88 59.35
C LEU A 431 -31.51 -37.54 59.28
N PHE A 432 -30.87 -36.46 59.75
CA PHE A 432 -31.42 -35.10 59.76
C PHE A 432 -31.25 -34.36 58.42
N ARG A 433 -30.72 -35.02 57.39
CA ARG A 433 -30.51 -34.48 56.02
C ARG A 433 -29.84 -33.11 56.00
N VAL A 434 -28.72 -32.97 56.70
CA VAL A 434 -27.91 -31.75 56.60
C VAL A 434 -27.56 -31.55 55.13
N TYR A 435 -27.82 -30.37 54.59
CA TYR A 435 -27.61 -30.04 53.18
C TYR A 435 -26.39 -29.14 53.01
N GLY A 436 -25.61 -29.37 51.97
CA GLY A 436 -24.64 -28.40 51.49
C GLY A 436 -24.60 -28.32 49.98
N ALA A 437 -24.36 -27.12 49.46
CA ALA A 437 -24.18 -26.87 48.04
C ALA A 437 -23.13 -25.77 47.82
N VAL A 438 -22.41 -25.89 46.72
CA VAL A 438 -21.47 -24.89 46.21
C VAL A 438 -21.71 -24.74 44.72
N GLU A 439 -21.87 -23.50 44.27
CA GLU A 439 -21.96 -23.12 42.87
C GLU A 439 -20.90 -22.05 42.59
N VAL A 440 -20.19 -22.17 41.48
CA VAL A 440 -19.14 -21.23 41.08
C VAL A 440 -19.32 -20.89 39.62
N TRP A 441 -19.41 -19.58 39.33
CA TRP A 441 -19.40 -19.05 37.98
C TRP A 441 -18.08 -18.32 37.73
N ASN A 442 -17.50 -18.58 36.56
CA ASN A 442 -16.36 -17.84 36.04
C ASN A 442 -16.73 -17.25 34.69
N LYS A 443 -16.92 -15.93 34.63
CA LYS A 443 -17.30 -15.22 33.40
C LYS A 443 -16.19 -14.27 32.99
N TYR A 444 -15.83 -14.30 31.71
CA TYR A 444 -14.88 -13.36 31.13
C TYR A 444 -15.46 -12.78 29.85
N ASN A 445 -15.36 -11.46 29.68
CA ASN A 445 -15.72 -10.75 28.47
C ASN A 445 -14.58 -9.82 28.05
N CYS A 446 -14.32 -9.73 26.75
CA CYS A 446 -13.40 -8.77 26.16
C CYS A 446 -14.02 -8.19 24.89
N SER A 447 -14.04 -6.87 24.78
CA SER A 447 -14.51 -6.15 23.59
C SER A 447 -13.45 -5.20 23.08
N VAL A 448 -13.47 -4.97 21.76
CA VAL A 448 -12.57 -4.01 21.10
C VAL A 448 -13.38 -3.05 20.24
N THR A 449 -13.14 -1.76 20.41
CA THR A 449 -13.81 -0.69 19.66
C THR A 449 -12.80 0.15 18.90
N PHE A 450 -13.10 0.51 17.64
CA PHE A 450 -12.27 1.42 16.81
C PHE A 450 -12.96 2.78 16.63
N ALA A 451 -12.19 3.87 16.79
CA ALA A 451 -12.68 5.23 16.57
C ALA A 451 -11.52 6.21 16.32
N GLY A 452 -11.59 7.00 15.23
CA GLY A 452 -10.50 7.92 14.86
C GLY A 452 -9.20 7.17 14.68
N SER A 453 -8.10 7.61 15.29
CA SER A 453 -6.84 6.85 15.34
C SER A 453 -6.73 5.91 16.55
N SER A 454 -7.81 5.69 17.30
CA SER A 454 -7.76 4.98 18.58
C SER A 454 -8.50 3.65 18.55
N MET A 455 -7.94 2.70 19.28
CA MET A 455 -8.54 1.40 19.61
C MET A 455 -8.72 1.34 21.12
N THR A 456 -9.90 0.93 21.58
CA THR A 456 -10.17 0.69 23.00
C THR A 456 -10.41 -0.78 23.23
N ILE A 457 -9.70 -1.37 24.19
CA ILE A 457 -9.90 -2.74 24.67
C ILE A 457 -10.53 -2.66 26.04
N GLU A 458 -11.69 -3.27 26.21
CA GLU A 458 -12.37 -3.41 27.49
C GLU A 458 -12.43 -4.89 27.86
N GLN A 459 -12.10 -5.21 29.10
CA GLN A 459 -12.15 -6.55 29.66
C GLN A 459 -12.92 -6.54 30.96
N HIS A 460 -13.70 -7.59 31.20
CA HIS A 460 -14.46 -7.77 32.42
C HIS A 460 -14.39 -9.23 32.87
N HIS A 461 -13.80 -9.46 34.04
CA HIS A 461 -13.66 -10.78 34.65
C HIS A 461 -14.45 -10.84 35.95
N VAL A 462 -15.34 -11.83 36.05
CA VAL A 462 -16.18 -12.06 37.22
C VAL A 462 -16.04 -13.51 37.67
N VAL A 463 -15.67 -13.72 38.92
CA VAL A 463 -15.73 -15.02 39.59
C VAL A 463 -16.68 -14.92 40.77
N ARG A 464 -17.84 -15.55 40.65
CA ARG A 464 -18.91 -15.54 41.64
C ARG A 464 -19.00 -16.88 42.33
N PHE A 465 -19.13 -16.87 43.65
CA PHE A 465 -19.32 -18.05 44.48
C PHE A 465 -20.67 -17.94 45.17
N PHE A 466 -21.48 -19.00 45.06
CA PHE A 466 -22.63 -19.21 45.90
C PHE A 466 -22.39 -20.44 46.78
N VAL A 467 -22.69 -20.32 48.06
CA VAL A 467 -22.53 -21.39 49.02
C VAL A 467 -23.76 -21.52 49.90
N GLN A 468 -24.13 -22.75 50.22
CA GLN A 468 -25.25 -23.04 51.08
C GLN A 468 -24.93 -24.18 52.04
N LYS A 469 -25.38 -24.04 53.29
CA LYS A 469 -25.40 -25.09 54.31
C LYS A 469 -26.73 -24.99 55.06
N ASN A 470 -27.56 -26.00 54.91
CA ASN A 470 -28.96 -25.97 55.37
C ASN A 470 -29.71 -24.72 54.85
N LEU A 471 -30.27 -23.90 55.75
CA LEU A 471 -31.01 -22.68 55.39
C LEU A 471 -30.11 -21.44 55.22
N THR A 472 -28.84 -21.54 55.59
CA THR A 472 -27.89 -20.42 55.49
C THR A 472 -27.23 -20.45 54.12
N LYS A 473 -27.25 -19.32 53.43
CA LYS A 473 -26.65 -19.12 52.11
C LYS A 473 -25.79 -17.87 52.10
N ASP A 474 -24.79 -17.86 51.23
CA ASP A 474 -23.98 -16.70 50.93
C ASP A 474 -23.63 -16.64 49.44
N ASP A 475 -23.38 -15.45 48.93
CA ASP A 475 -23.20 -15.16 47.51
C ASP A 475 -22.25 -13.98 47.34
N ILE A 476 -21.12 -14.22 46.69
CA ILE A 476 -20.02 -13.26 46.62
C ILE A 476 -19.37 -13.22 45.25
N ASN A 477 -19.15 -12.02 44.73
CA ASN A 477 -18.25 -11.77 43.61
C ASN A 477 -16.82 -11.65 44.14
N ALA A 478 -16.11 -12.78 44.21
CA ALA A 478 -14.72 -12.85 44.66
C ALA A 478 -13.75 -12.11 43.71
N ILE A 479 -14.09 -12.11 42.43
CA ILE A 479 -13.53 -11.20 41.42
C ILE A 479 -14.71 -10.52 40.73
N ASP A 480 -14.63 -9.20 40.63
CA ASP A 480 -15.41 -8.40 39.69
C ASP A 480 -14.52 -7.22 39.29
N ARG A 481 -13.74 -7.43 38.22
CA ARG A 481 -12.76 -6.45 37.76
C ARG A 481 -12.99 -6.11 36.31
N LYS A 482 -13.08 -4.81 36.04
CA LYS A 482 -13.19 -4.26 34.70
C LYS A 482 -11.96 -3.43 34.39
N SER A 483 -11.31 -3.70 33.27
CA SER A 483 -10.13 -2.99 32.79
C SER A 483 -10.41 -2.42 31.41
N THR A 484 -10.08 -1.15 31.19
CA THR A 484 -10.24 -0.48 29.90
C THR A 484 -8.94 0.21 29.52
N VAL A 485 -8.42 -0.07 28.33
CA VAL A 485 -7.21 0.57 27.80
C VAL A 485 -7.45 1.12 26.42
N SER A 486 -7.03 2.37 26.24
CA SER A 486 -6.94 3.00 24.93
C SER A 486 -5.53 2.84 24.35
N TYR A 487 -5.46 2.53 23.07
CA TYR A 487 -4.25 2.52 22.25
C TYR A 487 -4.45 3.49 21.11
N THR A 488 -3.47 4.37 20.88
CA THR A 488 -3.47 5.29 19.73
C THR A 488 -2.53 4.74 18.67
N LEU A 489 -3.03 4.68 17.44
CA LEU A 489 -2.26 4.42 16.23
C LEU A 489 -1.65 5.72 15.78
N GLN A 490 -0.35 5.72 15.51
CA GLN A 490 0.35 6.89 14.99
C GLN A 490 1.46 6.49 14.04
N VAL A 491 1.90 7.47 13.26
CA VAL A 491 3.06 7.37 12.39
C VAL A 491 4.25 7.98 13.10
N ASN A 492 5.34 7.22 13.21
CA ASN A 492 6.57 7.69 13.84
C ASN A 492 7.44 8.52 12.90
N ASP A 493 8.56 9.04 13.41
CA ASP A 493 9.50 9.89 12.65
C ASP A 493 10.17 9.18 11.46
N HIS A 494 10.11 7.84 11.41
CA HIS A 494 10.59 7.03 10.29
C HIS A 494 9.50 6.75 9.25
N GLY A 495 8.29 7.29 9.44
CA GLY A 495 7.16 7.07 8.56
C GLY A 495 6.54 5.69 8.71
N SER A 496 6.72 5.01 9.85
CA SER A 496 6.21 3.67 10.13
C SER A 496 5.05 3.72 11.12
N LEU A 497 4.15 2.74 11.05
CA LEU A 497 3.02 2.62 11.97
C LEU A 497 3.49 2.09 13.33
N GLU A 498 2.99 2.68 14.42
CA GLU A 498 3.20 2.19 15.77
C GLU A 498 1.94 2.32 16.64
N THR A 499 1.88 1.51 17.71
CA THR A 499 0.85 1.62 18.74
C THR A 499 1.43 2.26 19.99
N VAL A 500 0.78 3.31 20.48
CA VAL A 500 1.11 3.94 21.76
C VAL A 500 0.01 3.64 22.76
N LYS A 501 0.39 3.10 23.93
CA LYS A 501 -0.55 2.89 25.03
C LYS A 501 -0.96 4.25 25.60
N GLY A 502 -2.25 4.52 25.55
CA GLY A 502 -2.87 5.72 26.09
C GLY A 502 -3.36 5.53 27.52
N LYS A 503 -4.51 6.14 27.81
CA LYS A 503 -5.17 6.06 29.12
C LYS A 503 -5.62 4.63 29.41
N SER A 504 -5.45 4.21 30.65
CA SER A 504 -6.02 2.99 31.21
C SER A 504 -6.85 3.31 32.45
N SER A 505 -7.94 2.58 32.64
CA SER A 505 -8.75 2.60 33.85
C SER A 505 -9.01 1.18 34.32
N ASP A 506 -8.93 0.97 35.62
CA ASP A 506 -9.24 -0.30 36.27
C ASP A 506 -10.27 -0.05 37.36
N GLU A 507 -11.40 -0.76 37.30
CA GLU A 507 -12.43 -0.79 38.33
C GLU A 507 -12.40 -2.15 39.03
N ASP A 508 -12.33 -2.15 40.35
CA ASP A 508 -12.41 -3.35 41.17
C ASP A 508 -13.64 -3.28 42.09
N LYS A 509 -14.68 -4.05 41.73
CA LYS A 509 -15.92 -4.23 42.51
C LYS A 509 -15.92 -5.57 43.26
N SER A 510 -14.77 -6.25 43.33
CA SER A 510 -14.66 -7.50 44.06
C SER A 510 -14.96 -7.29 45.54
N GLN A 511 -15.75 -8.17 46.13
CA GLN A 511 -16.22 -8.06 47.51
C GLN A 511 -15.18 -8.61 48.52
N ARG A 512 -13.90 -8.28 48.31
CA ARG A 512 -12.76 -8.82 49.05
C ARG A 512 -12.64 -8.17 50.43
N GLY A 513 -13.39 -8.64 51.43
CA GLY A 513 -13.23 -8.15 52.80
C GLY A 513 -14.49 -8.21 53.67
N ASP A 514 -15.66 -8.14 53.06
CA ASP A 514 -16.94 -8.40 53.73
C ASP A 514 -17.16 -9.91 53.81
N ARG A 515 -16.37 -10.55 54.66
CA ARG A 515 -16.55 -11.97 54.95
C ARG A 515 -17.80 -12.10 55.80
N SER A 516 -18.81 -12.80 55.29
CA SER A 516 -19.70 -13.46 56.24
C SER A 516 -18.85 -14.45 57.05
N LEU A 517 -19.15 -14.57 58.34
CA LEU A 517 -18.57 -15.59 59.22
C LEU A 517 -18.72 -17.02 58.62
N PHE A 518 -19.66 -17.16 57.68
CA PHE A 518 -20.00 -18.38 56.98
C PHE A 518 -18.90 -18.81 56.02
N ILE A 519 -18.38 -17.94 55.14
CA ILE A 519 -17.29 -18.27 54.18
C ILE A 519 -16.00 -18.70 54.90
N ASP A 520 -15.69 -18.14 56.07
CA ASP A 520 -14.52 -18.52 56.87
C ASP A 520 -14.57 -19.98 57.36
N THR A 521 -15.76 -20.58 57.42
CA THR A 521 -15.94 -22.00 57.73
C THR A 521 -15.61 -22.92 56.54
N PHE A 522 -15.52 -22.38 55.32
CA PHE A 522 -15.20 -23.12 54.10
C PHE A 522 -13.72 -22.93 53.74
N SER A 523 -12.85 -23.70 54.40
CA SER A 523 -11.38 -23.63 54.31
C SER A 523 -10.81 -23.59 52.88
N GLY A 524 -11.55 -24.15 51.92
CA GLY A 524 -11.23 -24.18 50.49
C GLY A 524 -11.41 -22.88 49.72
N ILE A 525 -12.44 -22.10 50.04
CA ILE A 525 -12.82 -20.91 49.27
C ILE A 525 -11.84 -19.77 49.54
N ASN A 526 -11.44 -19.60 50.80
CA ASN A 526 -10.43 -18.61 51.19
C ASN A 526 -9.09 -18.81 50.46
N ALA A 527 -8.67 -20.06 50.25
CA ALA A 527 -7.45 -20.37 49.50
C ALA A 527 -7.57 -19.95 48.02
N VAL A 528 -8.71 -20.23 47.37
CA VAL A 528 -8.96 -19.81 45.99
C VAL A 528 -9.04 -18.30 45.89
N VAL A 529 -9.86 -17.64 46.72
CA VAL A 529 -9.99 -16.18 46.73
C VAL A 529 -8.63 -15.50 46.93
N ASN A 530 -7.77 -16.05 47.81
CA ASN A 530 -6.42 -15.52 47.99
C ASN A 530 -5.50 -15.80 46.78
N SER A 531 -5.59 -16.96 46.12
CA SER A 531 -4.84 -17.23 44.88
C SER A 531 -5.27 -16.32 43.72
N LEU A 532 -6.55 -15.92 43.70
CA LEU A 532 -7.12 -15.00 42.73
C LEU A 532 -6.72 -13.53 43.01
N LYS A 533 -6.34 -13.18 44.23
CA LYS A 533 -5.79 -11.84 44.54
C LYS A 533 -4.45 -11.59 43.85
N SER A 534 -3.67 -12.63 43.59
CA SER A 534 -2.41 -12.57 42.84
C SER A 534 -2.58 -12.68 41.32
N ALA A 535 -3.78 -12.92 40.82
CA ALA A 535 -4.02 -12.96 39.38
C ALA A 535 -3.85 -11.55 38.79
N ASP A 536 -2.86 -11.40 37.90
CA ASP A 536 -2.69 -10.18 37.13
C ASP A 536 -3.84 -10.09 36.13
N LEU A 537 -4.72 -9.12 36.35
CA LEU A 537 -5.83 -8.78 35.47
C LEU A 537 -5.46 -7.61 34.55
N ALA A 538 -4.15 -7.38 34.38
CA ALA A 538 -3.67 -6.34 33.52
C ALA A 538 -4.14 -6.59 32.08
N PRO A 539 -4.58 -5.51 31.42
CA PRO A 539 -5.01 -5.56 30.04
C PRO A 539 -3.86 -6.03 29.14
N PRO A 540 -4.16 -6.73 28.03
CA PRO A 540 -3.16 -7.28 27.15
C PRO A 540 -2.30 -6.14 26.65
N LYS A 541 -0.99 -6.27 26.85
CA LYS A 541 -0.05 -5.37 26.21
C LYS A 541 -0.05 -5.72 24.73
N LEU A 542 -0.63 -4.85 23.92
CA LEU A 542 -0.47 -4.97 22.48
C LEU A 542 0.99 -4.68 22.14
N GLU A 543 1.59 -5.60 21.40
CA GLU A 543 2.84 -5.33 20.71
C GLU A 543 2.62 -4.20 19.69
N SER A 544 3.70 -3.51 19.34
CA SER A 544 3.64 -2.56 18.23
C SER A 544 3.10 -3.26 16.98
N ILE A 545 2.16 -2.62 16.30
CA ILE A 545 1.73 -3.10 14.99
C ILE A 545 2.93 -2.92 14.07
N ASN A 546 3.42 -4.03 13.50
CA ASN A 546 4.51 -3.99 12.56
C ASN A 546 3.99 -3.48 11.19
N GLY A 547 3.86 -2.16 11.07
CA GLY A 547 3.51 -1.52 9.79
C GLY A 547 4.61 -1.62 8.74
N ASP A 548 5.85 -1.87 9.15
CA ASP A 548 7.00 -1.97 8.24
C ASP A 548 6.84 -3.12 7.24
N LYS A 549 6.28 -4.25 7.66
CA LYS A 549 5.99 -5.37 6.76
C LYS A 549 5.00 -4.96 5.67
N LEU A 550 3.95 -4.22 6.00
CA LEU A 550 2.92 -3.79 5.06
C LEU A 550 3.47 -2.79 4.01
N GLN A 551 4.39 -1.91 4.41
CA GLN A 551 5.09 -1.00 3.49
C GLN A 551 6.04 -1.71 2.52
N SER A 552 6.29 -3.00 2.71
CA SER A 552 7.35 -3.73 2.01
C SER A 552 6.83 -4.63 0.87
N PHE A 553 5.51 -4.70 0.67
CA PHE A 553 4.91 -5.58 -0.34
C PHE A 553 4.72 -4.93 -1.70
N ILE A 554 4.38 -3.64 -1.76
CA ILE A 554 4.15 -2.94 -3.02
C ILE A 554 4.95 -1.64 -2.99
N PHE A 555 5.70 -1.37 -4.06
CA PHE A 555 6.50 -0.15 -4.24
C PHE A 555 6.07 0.55 -5.54
N PRO A 556 4.96 1.31 -5.54
CA PRO A 556 4.51 2.02 -6.72
C PRO A 556 5.52 3.11 -7.11
N GLY A 557 5.64 3.39 -8.40
CA GLY A 557 6.67 4.25 -8.98
C GLY A 557 8.10 3.74 -8.76
N SER A 558 8.27 2.46 -8.40
CA SER A 558 9.53 1.85 -7.95
C SER A 558 10.27 2.67 -6.89
N LYS A 559 9.52 3.16 -5.90
CA LYS A 559 10.05 3.88 -4.73
C LYS A 559 9.51 3.30 -3.43
N ALA A 560 10.34 3.32 -2.41
CA ALA A 560 9.88 3.13 -1.04
C ALA A 560 9.00 4.30 -0.61
N PHE A 561 7.97 4.02 0.17
CA PHE A 561 7.10 5.05 0.71
C PHE A 561 7.09 5.04 2.23
N ALA A 562 6.63 6.15 2.79
CA ALA A 562 6.36 6.34 4.20
C ALA A 562 4.86 6.58 4.41
N TYR A 563 4.35 6.17 5.57
CA TYR A 563 3.05 6.66 6.02
C TYR A 563 3.19 8.12 6.44
N LYS A 564 2.13 8.89 6.22
CA LYS A 564 2.03 10.30 6.61
C LYS A 564 1.03 10.48 7.76
N SER A 565 -0.03 9.70 7.75
CA SER A 565 -1.10 9.72 8.75
C SER A 565 -1.69 8.31 8.89
N VAL A 566 -2.44 8.07 9.97
CA VAL A 566 -3.21 6.85 10.16
C VAL A 566 -4.51 7.15 10.88
N ASN A 567 -5.62 6.60 10.39
CA ASN A 567 -6.94 6.66 11.04
C ASN A 567 -7.79 5.44 10.66
N PHE A 568 -8.72 5.09 11.54
CA PHE A 568 -9.86 4.26 11.17
C PHE A 568 -10.88 5.08 10.42
N SER A 569 -11.40 4.50 9.35
CA SER A 569 -12.44 5.11 8.55
C SER A 569 -13.83 5.00 9.19
N ASP A 570 -14.84 5.62 8.57
CA ASP A 570 -16.25 5.51 9.00
C ASP A 570 -16.77 4.06 9.00
N TYR A 571 -16.17 3.16 8.21
CA TYR A 571 -16.47 1.71 8.20
C TYR A 571 -15.44 0.88 8.97
N GLN A 572 -14.55 1.54 9.73
CA GLN A 572 -13.54 0.95 10.61
C GLN A 572 -12.38 0.22 9.88
N ASP A 573 -12.17 0.53 8.61
CA ASP A 573 -10.94 0.12 7.91
C ASP A 573 -9.76 0.96 8.40
N LEU A 574 -8.58 0.35 8.48
CA LEU A 574 -7.37 1.08 8.84
C LEU A 574 -6.80 1.75 7.59
N VAL A 575 -6.79 3.08 7.57
CA VAL A 575 -6.35 3.89 6.42
C VAL A 575 -5.09 4.65 6.80
N CYS A 576 -4.06 4.53 5.97
CA CYS A 576 -2.83 5.28 6.09
C CYS A 576 -2.58 6.08 4.82
N ASP A 577 -2.42 7.40 4.94
CA ASP A 577 -1.97 8.20 3.81
C ASP A 577 -0.49 7.89 3.52
N ILE A 578 -0.12 7.84 2.25
CA ILE A 578 1.22 7.52 1.79
C ILE A 578 1.89 8.75 1.18
N THR A 579 3.20 8.90 1.41
CA THR A 579 4.04 9.88 0.72
C THR A 579 5.36 9.26 0.26
N TYR A 580 5.85 9.71 -0.90
CA TYR A 580 7.23 9.45 -1.33
C TYR A 580 8.11 10.61 -0.89
N ALA A 581 9.38 10.34 -0.55
CA ALA A 581 10.35 11.40 -0.44
C ALA A 581 10.32 12.22 -1.74
N ASN A 582 10.04 13.52 -1.64
CA ASN A 582 9.98 14.40 -2.81
C ASN A 582 11.28 14.21 -3.62
N PRO A 583 11.19 13.82 -4.90
CA PRO A 583 12.30 14.09 -5.79
C PRO A 583 12.35 15.62 -5.93
N SER A 584 13.30 16.21 -5.22
CA SER A 584 13.68 17.63 -5.32
C SER A 584 13.92 18.05 -6.76
#